data_AF-A0A011QC78-F1
#
_entry.id   AF-A0A011QC78-F1
#
_cell.length_a   1.000
_cell.length_b   1.000
_cell.length_c   1.000
_cell.angle_alpha   90.00
_cell.angle_beta   90.00
_cell.angle_gamma   90.00
#
_symmetry.space_group_name_H-M   'P 1'
#
loop_
_entity.id
_entity.type
_entity.pdbx_description
1 polymer ?
#
loop_
_entity_poly.entity_id
_entity_poly.type
_entity_poly.pdbx_seq_one_letter_code
_entity_poly.pdbx_strand_id
1 'polypeptide(L)' 'MRKEVQPEDQRIRHWIFVPEPGRYLRVMTLEDGATLHNAFPDRRFTP' A
#
# COMPACT_ATOMS: atom_id res chain seq x y z
N MET A 1 -0.75 -8.47 6.30
CA MET A 1 -0.28 -7.19 5.74
C MET A 1 0.90 -7.50 4.83
N ARG A 2 0.82 -7.13 3.54
CA ARG A 2 1.92 -7.36 2.58
C ARG A 2 2.70 -6.05 2.42
N LYS A 3 4.03 -6.14 2.35
CA LYS A 3 4.94 -5.01 2.16
C LYS A 3 5.86 -5.32 0.98
N GLU A 4 6.06 -4.34 0.11
CA GLU A 4 6.98 -4.44 -1.02
C GLU A 4 7.74 -3.12 -1.18
N VAL A 5 9.06 -3.20 -1.26
CA VAL A 5 9.92 -2.03 -1.45
C VAL A 5 10.21 -1.90 -2.94
N GLN A 6 9.97 -0.72 -3.51
CA GLN A 6 10.38 -0.41 -4.88
C GLN A 6 11.71 0.35 -4.85
N PRO A 7 12.84 -0.32 -5.16
CA PRO A 7 14.17 0.29 -5.07
C PRO A 7 14.38 1.42 -6.07
N GLU A 8 13.68 1.41 -7.21
CA GLU A 8 13.78 2.43 -8.25
C GLU A 8 13.05 3.74 -7.92
N ASP A 9 12.01 3.68 -7.07
CA ASP A 9 11.07 4.79 -6.86
C ASP A 9 11.11 5.31 -5.40
N GLN A 10 12.02 4.77 -4.57
CA GLN A 10 12.17 5.07 -3.13
C GLN A 10 10.85 5.00 -2.34
N ARG A 11 9.91 4.16 -2.81
CA ARG A 11 8.56 4.03 -2.26
C ARG A 11 8.35 2.63 -1.72
N ILE A 12 7.54 2.57 -0.68
CA ILE A 12 7.15 1.31 -0.06
C ILE A 12 5.65 1.12 -0.26
N ARG A 13 5.26 0.00 -0.88
CA ARG A 13 3.87 -0.41 -1.06
C ARG A 13 3.45 -1.30 0.10
N HIS A 14 2.33 -0.95 0.73
CA HIS A 14 1.68 -1.75 1.75
C HIS A 14 0.27 -2.12 1.27
N TRP A 15 -0.17 -3.33 1.57
CA TRP A 15 -1.55 -3.74 1.37
C TRP A 15 -2.19 -4.07 2.71
N ILE A 16 -3.31 -3.40 2.98
CA ILE A 16 -4.13 -3.57 4.16
C ILE A 16 -5.57 -3.85 3.74
N PHE A 17 -6.18 -4.87 4.34
CA PHE A 17 -7.60 -5.13 4.15
C PHE A 17 -8.41 -4.17 5.02
N VAL A 18 -9.39 -3.50 4.43
CA VAL A 18 -10.34 -2.66 5.16
C VAL A 18 -11.71 -3.35 5.11
N PRO A 19 -12.25 -3.80 6.26
CA PRO A 19 -13.49 -4.56 6.31
C PRO A 19 -14.71 -3.78 5.82
N GLU A 20 -14.79 -2.48 6.13
CA GLU A 20 -15.96 -1.64 5.83
C GLU A 20 -16.28 -1.55 4.32
N PRO A 21 -15.32 -1.24 3.42
CA PRO A 21 -15.53 -1.38 1.98
C PRO A 21 -15.30 -2.81 1.46
N GLY A 22 -14.87 -3.75 2.30
CA GLY A 22 -14.53 -5.13 1.93
C GLY A 22 -13.40 -5.22 0.90
N ARG A 23 -12.41 -4.31 0.95
CA ARG A 23 -11.38 -4.16 -0.09
C ARG A 23 -9.99 -3.98 0.50
N TYR A 24 -8.99 -4.35 -0.27
CA TYR A 24 -7.60 -4.03 0.04
C TYR A 24 -7.27 -2.60 -0.42
N LEU A 25 -6.67 -1.82 0.47
CA LEU A 25 -6.04 -0.55 0.10
C LEU A 25 -4.56 -0.78 -0.17
N ARG A 26 -4.08 -0.23 -1.29
CA ARG A 26 -2.65 -0.06 -1.54
C ARG A 26 -2.23 1.30 -1.01
N VAL A 27 -1.35 1.27 -0.03
CA VAL A 27 -0.78 2.44 0.62
C VAL A 27 0.67 2.57 0.17
N MET A 28 1.04 3.74 -0.34
CA MET A 28 2.40 4.06 -0.74
C MET A 28 2.97 5.04 0.27
N THR A 29 4.05 4.65 0.94
CA THR A 29 4.84 5.55 1.79
C THR A 29 6.13 5.95 1.07
N LEU A 30 6.72 7.07 1.50
CA LEU A 30 8.09 7.43 1.14
C LEU A 30 9.09 6.45 1.78
N GLU A 31 10.38 6.70 1.54
CA GLU A 31 11.49 5.86 2.01
C GLU A 31 11.53 5.70 3.54
N ASP A 32 11.03 6.69 4.28
CA ASP A 32 10.93 6.67 5.75
C ASP A 32 9.92 5.63 6.27
N GLY A 33 9.09 5.07 5.40
CA GLY A 33 8.06 4.09 5.75
C GLY A 33 6.89 4.64 6.55
N ALA A 34 6.85 5.95 6.81
CA ALA A 34 5.89 6.61 7.69
C ALA A 34 5.12 7.72 6.97
N THR A 35 5.78 8.49 6.11
CA THR A 35 5.15 9.56 5.34
C THR A 35 4.31 8.95 4.23
N LEU A 36 3.00 9.17 4.31
CA LEU A 36 2.05 8.64 3.35
C LEU A 36 2.03 9.51 2.10
N HIS A 37 2.46 8.94 0.97
CA HIS A 37 2.43 9.63 -0.32
C HIS A 37 1.07 9.51 -0.99
N ASN A 38 0.48 8.30 -0.99
CA ASN A 38 -0.85 8.07 -1.56
C ASN A 38 -1.49 6.78 -1.00
N ALA A 39 -2.82 6.71 -0.96
CA ALA A 39 -3.57 5.51 -0.58
C ALA A 39 -4.85 5.39 -1.42
N PHE A 40 -5.09 4.22 -2.00
CA PHE A 40 -6.29 3.96 -2.80
C PHE A 40 -6.72 2.49 -2.78
N PRO A 41 -8.01 2.19 -3.04
CA PRO A 41 -8.49 0.82 -3.17
C PRO A 41 -7.82 0.11 -4.35
N ASP A 42 -7.16 -1.00 -4.07
CA ASP A 42 -6.53 -1.84 -5.09
C ASP A 42 -7.49 -2.95 -5.52
N ARG A 43 -8.10 -2.77 -6.69
CA ARG A 43 -9.12 -3.68 -7.24
C ARG A 43 -8.52 -4.95 -7.84
N ARG A 44 -7.20 -5.01 -8.03
CA ARG A 44 -6.50 -6.16 -8.61
C ARG A 44 -5.71 -6.96 -7.57
N PHE A 45 -5.67 -6.49 -6.33
CA PHE A 45 -4.97 -7.19 -5.28
C PHE A 45 -5.78 -8.40 -4.81
N THR A 46 -5.28 -9.59 -5.12
CA THR A 46 -5.66 -10.86 -4.51
C THR A 46 -4.61 -11.22 -3.46
N PRO A 47 -5.01 -11.52 -2.21
CA PRO A 47 -4.09 -11.84 -1.11
C PRO A 47 -3.23 -13.07 -1.39
#